data_AF-A0A4V3RSF4-F1
#
_entry.id   AF-A0A4V3RSF4-F1
#
_cell.length_a   1.000
_cell.length_b   1.000
_cell.length_c   1.000
_cell.angle_alpha   90.00
_cell.angle_beta   90.00
_cell.angle_gamma   90.00
#
_symmetry.space_group_name_H-M   'P 1'
#
loop_
_entity.id
_entity.type
_entity.pdbx_description
1 polymer ?
#
loop_
_entity_poly.entity_id
_entity_poly.type
_entity_poly.pdbx_seq_one_letter_code
_entity_poly.pdbx_strand_id
1 'polypeptide(L)'
;LPQAAENDTIFAPQADGQPEENISEAAAEAEKTPGYENDEPDYEDEEIAGYMDGDDDTGRATGMSFDELGEAVRTANADNSTEAEQRQAAGTLASIEGTNLYDAVVENINGGLAKVAELLGRNEAELAIAAPAEAGGTSKEHEAFDMNDFL
;
A
#
# COMPACT_ATOMS: atom_id res chain seq x y z
N LEU A 1 10.06 -18.38 -42.61
CA LEU A 1 10.76 -18.29 -41.31
C LEU A 1 10.36 -16.95 -40.71
N PRO A 2 9.80 -16.89 -39.49
CA PRO A 2 9.37 -15.62 -38.91
C PRO A 2 10.62 -14.81 -38.54
N GLN A 3 10.58 -13.52 -38.86
CA GLN A 3 11.58 -12.52 -38.51
C GLN A 3 11.60 -12.36 -36.98
N ALA A 4 12.78 -12.47 -36.37
CA ALA A 4 12.95 -12.15 -34.96
C ALA A 4 12.72 -10.64 -34.78
N ALA A 5 11.86 -10.28 -33.82
CA ALA A 5 11.73 -8.92 -33.35
C ALA A 5 13.05 -8.50 -32.69
N GLU A 6 13.63 -7.42 -33.19
CA GLU A 6 14.82 -6.79 -32.65
C GLU A 6 14.48 -6.25 -31.26
N ASN A 7 15.12 -6.82 -30.24
CA ASN A 7 15.00 -6.35 -28.86
C ASN A 7 15.92 -5.13 -28.72
N ASP A 8 15.34 -3.93 -28.77
CA ASP A 8 16.09 -2.68 -28.68
C ASP A 8 16.65 -2.53 -27.26
N THR A 9 17.96 -2.71 -27.12
CA THR A 9 18.63 -2.73 -25.81
C THR A 9 18.86 -1.29 -25.35
N ILE A 10 18.00 -0.81 -24.45
CA ILE A 10 18.00 0.57 -23.91
C ILE A 10 19.18 0.85 -22.95
N PHE A 11 20.08 -0.11 -22.78
CA PHE A 11 21.28 0.01 -21.93
C PHE A 11 22.52 -0.45 -22.70
N ALA A 12 22.91 0.30 -23.73
CA ALA A 12 24.25 0.18 -24.27
C ALA A 12 25.23 0.97 -23.37
N PRO A 13 26.36 0.38 -22.91
CA PRO A 13 27.40 1.16 -22.24
C PRO A 13 28.01 2.13 -23.26
N GLN A 14 27.93 3.43 -22.99
CA GLN A 14 28.49 4.46 -23.87
C GLN A 14 30.01 4.26 -23.95
N ALA A 15 30.49 3.75 -25.09
CA ALA A 15 31.90 3.71 -25.42
C ALA A 15 32.33 5.13 -25.85
N ASP A 16 33.46 5.57 -25.30
CA ASP A 16 34.10 6.86 -25.53
C ASP A 16 34.07 7.33 -26.98
N GLY A 17 33.42 8.46 -27.22
CA GLY A 17 33.44 9.16 -28.50
C GLY A 17 33.15 10.65 -28.31
N GLN A 18 34.21 11.45 -28.21
CA GLN A 18 34.16 12.91 -28.21
C GLN A 18 33.31 13.45 -29.36
N PRO A 19 32.44 14.46 -29.13
CA PRO A 19 32.02 15.34 -30.20
C PRO A 19 33.00 16.53 -30.29
N GLU A 20 33.70 16.64 -31.42
CA GLU A 20 34.32 17.91 -31.82
C GLU A 20 33.22 18.90 -32.19
N GLU A 21 32.86 19.79 -31.26
CA GLU A 21 32.03 20.95 -31.57
C GLU A 21 32.88 22.22 -31.69
N ASN A 22 32.74 22.85 -32.85
CA ASN A 22 33.46 24.02 -33.31
C ASN A 22 32.97 25.26 -32.57
N ILE A 23 33.66 25.67 -31.50
CA ILE A 23 33.36 26.93 -30.81
C ILE A 23 33.96 28.11 -31.60
N SER A 24 33.11 28.81 -32.35
CA SER A 24 33.43 30.12 -32.90
C SER A 24 33.43 31.15 -31.77
N GLU A 25 34.58 31.80 -31.62
CA GLU A 25 34.91 32.82 -30.62
C GLU A 25 34.12 34.12 -30.88
N ALA A 26 33.09 34.38 -30.08
CA ALA A 26 32.50 35.71 -29.92
C ALA A 26 32.02 35.88 -28.47
N ALA A 27 32.56 36.90 -27.82
CA ALA A 27 32.54 37.14 -26.38
C ALA A 27 31.19 37.64 -25.83
N ALA A 28 31.03 37.39 -24.52
CA ALA A 28 30.21 38.13 -23.55
C ALA A 28 28.67 37.96 -23.70
N GLU A 29 27.86 37.70 -22.68
CA GLU A 29 27.91 38.01 -21.25
C GLU A 29 27.10 36.96 -20.44
N ALA A 30 27.41 36.89 -19.15
CA ALA A 30 26.57 36.32 -18.08
C ALA A 30 26.38 34.79 -18.06
N GLU A 31 27.47 34.06 -17.76
CA GLU A 31 27.33 32.86 -16.95
C GLU A 31 26.91 33.28 -15.54
N LYS A 32 25.60 33.49 -15.33
CA LYS A 32 25.02 33.35 -13.99
C LYS A 32 25.08 31.86 -13.67
N THR A 33 26.22 31.41 -13.15
CA THR A 33 26.16 30.31 -12.19
C THR A 33 25.06 30.71 -11.19
N PRO A 34 24.03 29.87 -10.97
CA PRO A 34 23.10 30.14 -9.89
C PRO A 34 23.98 30.17 -8.64
N GLY A 35 24.18 31.36 -8.09
CA GLY A 35 24.72 31.50 -6.75
C GLY A 35 23.70 30.84 -5.86
N TYR A 36 23.88 29.55 -5.59
CA TYR A 36 23.48 29.00 -4.32
C TYR A 36 24.39 29.71 -3.33
N GLU A 37 23.99 30.92 -2.96
CA GLU A 37 24.36 31.45 -1.66
C GLU A 37 24.05 30.30 -0.71
N ASN A 38 25.06 29.91 0.05
CA ASN A 38 24.96 28.91 1.07
C ASN A 38 24.10 29.51 2.19
N ASP A 39 22.81 29.70 1.90
CA ASP A 39 21.77 29.80 2.90
C ASP A 39 21.74 28.40 3.50
N GLU A 40 22.66 28.20 4.45
CA GLU A 40 22.61 27.11 5.41
C GLU A 40 21.17 27.14 5.93
N PRO A 41 20.32 26.16 5.54
CA PRO A 41 18.95 26.21 6.00
C PRO A 41 19.04 26.15 7.52
N ASP A 42 18.33 27.05 8.17
CA ASP A 42 18.17 27.01 9.61
C ASP A 42 17.42 25.71 9.91
N TYR A 43 18.16 24.63 10.14
CA TYR A 43 17.65 23.37 10.64
C TYR A 43 17.28 23.60 12.11
N GLU A 44 16.35 24.53 12.37
CA GLU A 44 15.50 24.45 13.55
C GLU A 44 14.89 23.07 13.50
N ASP A 45 15.17 22.27 14.52
CA ASP A 45 14.89 20.84 14.63
C ASP A 45 13.43 20.50 14.30
N GLU A 46 13.06 20.40 13.02
CA GLU A 46 11.79 19.84 12.57
C GLU A 46 11.85 18.34 12.88
N GLU A 47 11.41 17.99 14.09
CA GLU A 47 11.30 16.61 14.56
C GLU A 47 10.49 15.76 13.56
N ILE A 48 11.19 15.06 12.66
CA ILE A 48 10.67 13.92 11.88
C ILE A 48 10.27 12.75 12.80
N ALA A 49 10.43 12.88 14.12
CA ALA A 49 10.07 11.87 15.11
C ALA A 49 8.56 11.60 15.24
N GLY A 50 7.68 12.48 14.74
CA GLY A 50 6.23 12.37 14.93
C GLY A 50 5.49 11.31 14.10
N TYR A 51 6.13 10.68 13.11
CA TYR A 51 5.49 9.63 12.27
C TYR A 51 5.83 8.20 12.71
N MET A 52 6.59 8.04 13.79
CA MET A 52 6.93 6.75 14.39
C MET A 52 6.65 6.77 15.89
N ASP A 53 5.40 7.01 16.29
CA ASP A 53 5.01 6.69 17.66
C ASP A 53 5.11 5.16 17.79
N GLY A 54 6.17 4.73 18.47
CA GLY A 54 6.98 3.56 18.12
C GLY A 54 6.39 2.17 18.33
N ASP A 55 5.08 2.05 18.54
CA ASP A 55 4.38 0.78 18.72
C ASP A 55 3.08 0.69 17.90
N ASP A 56 2.68 1.74 17.18
CA ASP A 56 1.43 1.78 16.43
C ASP A 56 1.65 1.58 14.92
N ASP A 57 1.64 0.32 14.48
CA ASP A 57 1.69 -0.05 13.06
C ASP A 57 0.41 0.33 12.28
N THR A 58 -0.56 1.03 12.90
CA THR A 58 -1.86 1.39 12.28
C THR A 58 -1.72 2.22 10.99
N GLY A 59 -0.57 2.85 10.74
CA GLY A 59 -0.27 3.56 9.48
C GLY A 59 0.66 2.83 8.51
N ARG A 60 1.22 1.68 8.90
CA ARG A 60 2.21 0.96 8.10
C ARG A 60 1.51 0.00 7.16
N ALA A 61 1.85 0.07 5.87
CA ALA A 61 1.36 -0.91 4.91
C ALA A 61 1.86 -2.30 5.32
N THR A 62 0.95 -3.17 5.75
CA THR A 62 1.22 -4.56 6.13
C THR A 62 1.70 -5.39 4.93
N GLY A 63 1.29 -5.00 3.71
CA GLY A 63 1.63 -5.71 2.48
C GLY A 63 0.96 -7.07 2.38
N MET A 64 1.16 -7.74 1.24
CA MET A 64 0.67 -9.09 1.00
C MET A 64 1.57 -9.81 0.01
N SER A 65 1.88 -11.08 0.28
CA SER A 65 2.73 -11.90 -0.58
C SER A 65 1.95 -12.53 -1.73
N PHE A 66 2.66 -12.84 -2.81
CA PHE A 66 2.08 -13.56 -3.96
C PHE A 66 1.63 -14.98 -3.60
N ASP A 67 2.28 -15.60 -2.63
CA ASP A 67 1.87 -16.93 -2.15
C ASP A 67 0.51 -16.85 -1.43
N GLU A 68 0.29 -15.83 -0.59
CA GLU A 68 -1.00 -15.60 0.08
C GLU A 68 -2.13 -15.32 -0.92
N LEU A 69 -1.85 -14.51 -1.94
CA LEU A 69 -2.80 -14.23 -3.01
C LEU A 69 -3.11 -15.48 -3.83
N GLY A 70 -2.06 -16.24 -4.20
CA GLY A 70 -2.20 -17.48 -4.95
C GLY A 70 -2.97 -18.54 -4.18
N GLU A 71 -2.77 -18.61 -2.86
CA GLU A 71 -3.52 -19.52 -1.99
C GLU A 71 -4.98 -19.08 -1.88
N ALA A 72 -5.27 -17.79 -1.68
CA ALA A 72 -6.64 -17.30 -1.65
C ALA A 72 -7.42 -17.64 -2.94
N VAL A 73 -6.79 -17.49 -4.11
CA VAL A 73 -7.40 -17.87 -5.40
C VAL A 73 -7.61 -19.39 -5.49
N ARG A 74 -6.64 -20.21 -5.07
CA ARG A 74 -6.80 -21.68 -5.08
C ARG A 74 -7.91 -22.12 -4.16
N THR A 75 -7.95 -21.61 -2.93
CA THR A 75 -8.99 -21.89 -1.95
C THR A 75 -10.36 -21.46 -2.44
N ALA A 76 -10.49 -20.26 -3.00
CA ALA A 76 -11.75 -19.78 -3.55
C ALA A 76 -12.24 -20.65 -4.73
N ASN A 77 -11.32 -21.22 -5.50
CA ASN A 77 -11.63 -22.12 -6.60
C ASN A 77 -11.91 -23.56 -6.18
N ALA A 78 -11.42 -23.99 -5.03
CA ALA A 78 -11.61 -25.34 -4.53
C ALA A 78 -13.04 -25.52 -3.98
N ASP A 79 -13.69 -26.60 -4.41
CA ASP A 79 -15.06 -26.91 -3.98
C ASP A 79 -15.12 -27.53 -2.57
N ASN A 80 -13.98 -28.00 -2.05
CA ASN A 80 -13.87 -28.75 -0.82
C ASN A 80 -12.80 -28.20 0.15
N SER A 81 -12.54 -26.89 0.10
CA SER A 81 -11.68 -26.22 1.08
C SER A 81 -12.29 -26.21 2.48
N THR A 82 -11.44 -26.29 3.48
CA THR A 82 -11.82 -26.23 4.90
C THR A 82 -12.29 -24.82 5.28
N GLU A 83 -13.07 -24.71 6.35
CA GLU A 83 -13.54 -23.41 6.87
C GLU A 83 -12.38 -22.49 7.25
N ALA A 84 -11.30 -23.05 7.81
CA ALA A 84 -10.10 -22.28 8.17
C ALA A 84 -9.42 -21.67 6.94
N GLU A 85 -9.27 -22.45 5.86
CA GLU A 85 -8.72 -21.97 4.59
C GLU A 85 -9.64 -20.92 3.96
N GLN A 86 -10.96 -21.16 3.92
CA GLN A 86 -11.92 -20.19 3.39
C GLN A 86 -11.90 -18.89 4.19
N ARG A 87 -11.77 -18.96 5.52
CA ARG A 87 -11.61 -17.78 6.38
C ARG A 87 -10.34 -17.02 6.04
N GLN A 88 -9.21 -17.72 5.89
CA GLN A 88 -7.94 -17.10 5.53
C GLN A 88 -8.03 -16.43 4.16
N ALA A 89 -8.55 -17.12 3.14
CA ALA A 89 -8.76 -16.57 1.81
C ALA A 89 -9.67 -15.34 1.81
N ALA A 90 -10.77 -15.38 2.58
CA ALA A 90 -11.65 -14.22 2.74
C ALA A 90 -10.96 -13.05 3.44
N GLY A 91 -10.13 -13.29 4.47
CA GLY A 91 -9.35 -12.25 5.12
C GLY A 91 -8.34 -11.58 4.17
N THR A 92 -7.68 -12.38 3.34
CA THR A 92 -6.81 -11.91 2.27
C THR A 92 -7.58 -11.05 1.26
N LEU A 93 -8.76 -11.50 0.81
CA LEU A 93 -9.59 -10.76 -0.15
C LEU A 93 -10.11 -9.43 0.44
N ALA A 94 -10.52 -9.42 1.70
CA ALA A 94 -10.95 -8.21 2.39
C ALA A 94 -9.81 -7.20 2.54
N SER A 95 -8.59 -7.67 2.82
CA SER A 95 -7.41 -6.81 3.01
C SER A 95 -6.99 -6.06 1.74
N ILE A 96 -7.29 -6.61 0.56
CA ILE A 96 -6.97 -5.97 -0.72
C ILE A 96 -8.18 -5.25 -1.34
N GLU A 97 -9.35 -5.23 -0.68
CA GLU A 97 -10.56 -4.62 -1.22
C GLU A 97 -10.33 -3.14 -1.58
N GLY A 98 -10.85 -2.71 -2.73
CA GLY A 98 -10.66 -1.35 -3.24
C GLY A 98 -9.30 -1.08 -3.90
N THR A 99 -8.45 -2.10 -4.03
CA THR A 99 -7.21 -2.01 -4.82
C THR A 99 -7.40 -2.59 -6.23
N ASN A 100 -6.56 -2.19 -7.18
CA ASN A 100 -6.54 -2.80 -8.53
C ASN A 100 -6.23 -4.32 -8.48
N LEU A 101 -5.56 -4.78 -7.41
CA LEU A 101 -5.25 -6.18 -7.21
C LEU A 101 -6.48 -7.00 -6.86
N TYR A 102 -7.45 -6.42 -6.16
CA TYR A 102 -8.72 -7.08 -5.86
C TYR A 102 -9.45 -7.48 -7.14
N ASP A 103 -9.60 -6.55 -8.08
CA ASP A 103 -10.25 -6.82 -9.37
C ASP A 103 -9.52 -7.94 -10.13
N ALA A 104 -8.20 -7.88 -10.19
CA ALA A 104 -7.38 -8.91 -10.84
C ALA A 104 -7.53 -10.28 -10.18
N VAL A 105 -7.60 -10.35 -8.85
CA VAL A 105 -7.76 -11.60 -8.09
C VAL A 105 -9.16 -12.18 -8.28
N VAL A 106 -10.19 -11.33 -8.21
CA VAL A 106 -11.60 -11.71 -8.42
C VAL A 106 -11.81 -12.29 -9.81
N GLU A 107 -11.21 -11.70 -10.84
CA GLU A 107 -11.29 -12.20 -12.23
C GLU A 107 -10.67 -13.60 -12.40
N ASN A 108 -9.69 -13.96 -11.57
CA ASN A 108 -9.04 -15.28 -11.60
C ASN A 108 -9.79 -16.35 -10.78
N ILE A 109 -10.87 -15.98 -10.08
CA ILE A 109 -11.72 -16.91 -9.34
C ILE A 109 -12.89 -17.36 -10.23
N ASN A 110 -13.10 -18.66 -10.34
CA ASN A 110 -14.23 -19.26 -11.03
C ASN A 110 -15.52 -18.90 -10.29
N GLY A 111 -16.41 -18.17 -10.96
CA GLY A 111 -17.60 -17.57 -10.35
C GLY A 111 -17.41 -16.11 -9.93
N GLY A 112 -16.20 -15.57 -10.09
CA GLY A 112 -15.87 -14.15 -9.96
C GLY A 112 -16.35 -13.54 -8.64
N LEU A 113 -16.96 -12.36 -8.76
CA LEU A 113 -17.41 -11.56 -7.62
C LEU A 113 -18.49 -12.27 -6.78
N ALA A 114 -19.30 -13.15 -7.38
CA ALA A 114 -20.33 -13.88 -6.63
C ALA A 114 -19.71 -14.86 -5.62
N LYS A 115 -18.66 -15.58 -6.01
CA LYS A 115 -17.98 -16.53 -5.12
C LYS A 115 -17.16 -15.82 -4.05
N VAL A 116 -16.58 -14.67 -4.39
CA VAL A 116 -15.87 -13.80 -3.44
C VAL A 116 -16.84 -13.21 -2.40
N ALA A 117 -17.99 -12.69 -2.82
CA ALA A 117 -19.02 -12.18 -1.91
C ALA A 117 -19.54 -13.26 -0.96
N GLU A 118 -19.68 -14.51 -1.43
CA GLU A 118 -20.05 -15.65 -0.59
C GLU A 118 -18.99 -15.94 0.49
N LEU A 119 -17.70 -15.93 0.12
CA LEU A 119 -16.60 -16.14 1.06
C LEU A 119 -16.51 -15.03 2.11
N LEU A 120 -16.61 -13.76 1.68
CA LEU A 120 -16.60 -12.60 2.57
C LEU A 120 -17.80 -12.61 3.51
N GLY A 121 -19.01 -12.84 3.00
CA GLY A 121 -20.22 -12.88 3.82
C GLY A 121 -20.21 -13.99 4.87
N ARG A 122 -19.61 -15.16 4.57
CA ARG A 122 -19.39 -16.22 5.57
C ARG A 122 -18.37 -15.80 6.63
N ASN A 123 -17.27 -15.19 6.21
CA ASN A 123 -16.23 -14.72 7.12
C ASN A 123 -16.75 -13.68 8.12
N GLU A 124 -17.52 -12.70 7.65
CA GLU A 124 -18.15 -11.66 8.48
C GLU A 124 -19.15 -12.24 9.48
N ALA A 125 -20.03 -13.14 9.03
CA ALA A 125 -21.02 -13.78 9.88
C ALA A 125 -20.37 -14.56 11.03
N GLU A 126 -19.23 -15.21 10.78
CA GLU A 126 -18.53 -15.94 11.82
C GLU A 126 -17.59 -15.06 12.67
N LEU A 127 -16.99 -14.00 12.11
CA LEU A 127 -16.27 -13.00 12.90
C LEU A 127 -17.21 -12.33 13.92
N ALA A 128 -18.46 -12.05 13.53
CA ALA A 128 -19.48 -11.54 14.42
C ALA A 128 -19.85 -12.51 15.57
N ILE A 129 -19.67 -13.82 15.36
CA ILE A 129 -19.89 -14.86 16.38
C ILE A 129 -18.64 -15.04 17.28
N ALA A 130 -17.45 -14.83 16.72
CA ALA A 130 -16.17 -14.95 17.43
C ALA A 130 -15.83 -13.73 18.30
N ALA A 131 -16.47 -12.57 18.06
CA ALA A 131 -16.39 -11.44 18.96
C ALA A 131 -16.97 -11.84 20.33
N PRO A 132 -16.27 -11.60 21.46
CA PRO A 132 -16.81 -11.91 22.77
C PRO A 132 -18.11 -11.11 22.97
N ALA A 133 -19.25 -11.81 23.04
CA ALA A 133 -20.42 -11.27 23.70
C ALA A 133 -20.01 -11.02 25.16
N GLU A 134 -20.16 -9.78 25.62
CA GLU A 134 -19.73 -9.22 26.92
C GLU A 134 -18.37 -8.52 26.93
N ALA A 135 -18.39 -7.23 26.56
CA ALA A 135 -17.90 -6.20 27.46
C ALA A 135 -19.04 -5.17 27.68
N GLY A 136 -20.13 -5.64 28.28
CA GLY A 136 -21.06 -4.79 28.99
C GLY A 136 -20.32 -4.09 30.13
N GLY A 137 -20.02 -2.83 29.90
CA GLY A 137 -19.33 -1.97 30.85
C GLY A 137 -19.23 -0.59 30.28
N THR A 138 -20.37 0.03 29.95
CA THR A 138 -20.43 1.49 29.93
C THR A 138 -20.02 1.93 31.32
N SER A 139 -18.74 2.24 31.53
CA SER A 139 -18.28 2.88 32.73
C SER A 139 -19.08 4.17 32.82
N LYS A 140 -20.01 4.18 33.77
CA LYS A 140 -20.88 5.30 34.07
C LYS A 140 -20.08 6.35 34.85
N GLU A 141 -18.88 6.66 34.36
CA GLU A 141 -17.88 7.50 35.02
C GLU A 141 -17.90 8.96 34.54
N HIS A 142 -18.81 9.27 33.60
CA HIS A 142 -19.01 10.62 33.07
C HIS A 142 -20.40 11.22 33.36
N GLU A 143 -21.15 10.70 34.34
CA GLU A 143 -22.51 11.20 34.65
C GLU A 143 -22.59 12.30 35.73
N ALA A 144 -21.50 13.01 36.06
CA ALA A 144 -21.61 14.16 36.96
C ALA A 144 -20.57 15.25 36.66
N PHE A 145 -20.71 15.93 35.53
CA PHE A 145 -20.20 17.30 35.41
C PHE A 145 -21.39 18.26 35.42
N ASP A 146 -21.72 18.81 36.59
CA ASP A 146 -22.73 19.85 36.76
C ASP A 146 -22.04 21.22 36.77
N MET A 147 -22.33 22.04 35.78
CA MET A 147 -21.75 23.38 35.64
C MET A 147 -22.29 24.36 36.70
N ASN A 148 -23.36 24.00 37.41
CA ASN A 148 -23.92 24.78 38.52
C ASN A 148 -23.13 24.63 39.84
N ASP A 149 -22.23 23.65 39.97
CA ASP A 149 -21.36 23.51 41.15
C ASP A 149 -20.24 24.57 41.23
N PHE A 150 -20.07 25.37 40.16
CA PHE A 150 -18.99 26.36 40.03
C PHE A 150 -19.47 27.82 39.98
N LEU A 151 -20.76 28.09 40.24
CA LEU A 151 -21.37 29.44 40.32
C LEU A 151 -21.71 29.84 41.76
#